data_AF-A0A945U8U8-F1
#
_entry.id   AF-A0A945U8U8-F1
#
_cell.length_a   1.000
_cell.length_b   1.000
_cell.length_c   1.000
_cell.angle_alpha   90.00
_cell.angle_beta   90.00
_cell.angle_gamma   90.00
#
_symmetry.space_group_name_H-M   'P 1'
#
loop_
_entity.id
_entity.type
_entity.pdbx_description
1 polymer ?
#
loop_
_entity_poly.entity_id
_entity_poly.type
_entity_poly.pdbx_seq_one_letter_code
_entity_poly.pdbx_strand_id
1 'polypeptide(L)'
;MEQKLLKSVTPHETPTKSFRETSQGIKLPSEFGIWIISGLWMVAIFGSSWVAQFKAGTIDYFGSITMSAGIFSELTGWLPLAAEVSRGNLFPSEPSIGSGASQLGFYPYISVWVHGLFIALFGVQGASFIGTTLFPIIAFFLLIKIYNRYLPTQWSISLAGVGLIGFVSLPFREFLASITMGIGWRELGTTQNMEIAHFPMPAFSLTIFLFIFNLSIENKRLTIKNISPITLLWALQLLIHPVNALLGLFFWFTAFPLRLIRQNQKKALIWHVQQITIQGLLAFIVMAPTLWAYYSLGQSNIGFTTLGFSQGKTEVEVFKAFYFIVYFALPLLLLGSVYKIFRVD
;
A
#
# COMPACT_ATOMS: atom_id res chain seq x y z
N MET A 1 47.27 22.25 -55.82
CA MET A 1 46.40 22.42 -56.99
C MET A 1 45.41 21.26 -56.95
N GLU A 2 44.11 21.56 -57.15
CA GLU A 2 42.95 20.66 -57.11
C GLU A 2 42.30 20.32 -55.76
N GLN A 3 41.42 21.25 -55.36
CA GLN A 3 40.20 21.01 -54.60
C GLN A 3 39.27 20.03 -55.32
N LYS A 4 38.74 19.03 -54.61
CA LYS A 4 37.50 18.33 -55.00
C LYS A 4 36.42 18.57 -53.95
N LEU A 5 35.66 19.63 -54.20
CA LEU A 5 34.41 20.01 -53.55
C LEU A 5 33.27 19.11 -54.06
N LEU A 6 32.85 18.13 -53.26
CA LEU A 6 31.59 17.43 -53.48
C LEU A 6 30.47 18.21 -52.78
N LYS A 7 29.75 19.03 -53.56
CA LYS A 7 28.47 19.63 -53.16
C LYS A 7 27.41 18.53 -53.12
N SER A 8 27.00 18.13 -51.91
CA SER A 8 25.81 17.31 -51.71
C SER A 8 24.56 18.14 -51.98
N VAL A 9 23.79 17.74 -52.99
CA VAL A 9 22.47 18.29 -53.30
C VAL A 9 21.48 17.79 -52.25
N THR A 10 20.96 18.68 -51.42
CA THR A 10 19.85 18.39 -50.51
C THR A 10 18.52 18.58 -51.25
N PRO A 11 17.59 17.62 -51.20
CA PRO A 11 16.28 17.75 -51.82
C PRO A 11 15.45 18.82 -51.10
N HIS A 12 14.85 19.71 -51.89
CA HIS A 12 13.95 20.75 -51.44
C HIS A 12 12.61 20.11 -51.03
N GLU A 13 12.38 19.94 -49.72
CA GLU A 13 11.08 19.55 -49.21
C GLU A 13 10.09 20.70 -49.44
N THR A 14 8.97 20.36 -50.09
CA THR A 14 7.86 21.28 -50.34
C THR A 14 7.04 21.46 -49.06
N PRO A 15 6.77 22.70 -48.62
CA PRO A 15 5.95 22.92 -47.44
C PRO A 15 4.47 22.77 -47.83
N THR A 16 3.92 21.57 -47.70
CA THR A 16 2.46 21.39 -47.71
C THR A 16 1.90 22.00 -46.43
N LYS A 17 1.52 23.27 -46.50
CA LYS A 17 0.66 23.95 -45.52
C LYS A 17 -0.73 23.29 -45.58
N SER A 18 -0.91 22.18 -44.86
CA SER A 18 -2.24 21.64 -44.59
C SER A 18 -2.91 22.54 -43.56
N PHE A 19 -3.96 23.20 -44.00
CA PHE A 19 -4.94 23.97 -43.25
C PHE A 19 -5.34 23.21 -41.97
N ARG A 20 -4.80 23.61 -40.81
CA ARG A 20 -5.23 23.12 -39.50
C ARG A 20 -6.27 24.11 -38.98
N GLU A 21 -7.54 23.73 -39.12
CA GLU A 21 -8.66 24.42 -38.51
C GLU A 21 -8.42 24.59 -37.00
N THR A 22 -8.14 25.82 -36.60
CA THR A 22 -8.17 26.29 -35.22
C THR A 22 -9.63 26.42 -34.77
N SER A 23 -10.32 25.29 -34.54
CA SER A 23 -11.42 25.28 -33.59
C SER A 23 -10.86 24.95 -32.20
N GLN A 24 -10.29 25.98 -31.55
CA GLN A 24 -9.97 25.93 -30.12
C GLN A 24 -11.27 26.03 -29.31
N GLY A 25 -12.16 25.05 -29.48
CA GLY A 25 -13.10 24.74 -28.43
C GLY A 25 -12.28 24.26 -27.23
N ILE A 26 -12.54 24.85 -26.06
CA ILE A 26 -12.00 24.35 -24.78
C ILE A 26 -12.58 22.96 -24.58
N LYS A 27 -11.97 21.94 -25.20
CA LYS A 27 -12.17 20.55 -24.82
C LYS A 27 -11.52 20.44 -23.45
N LEU A 28 -12.32 20.64 -22.39
CA LEU A 28 -11.98 20.09 -21.09
C LEU A 28 -11.54 18.65 -21.36
N PRO A 29 -10.28 18.30 -21.05
CA PRO A 29 -9.77 16.98 -21.39
C PRO A 29 -10.69 15.98 -20.71
N SER A 30 -11.34 15.11 -21.48
CA SER A 30 -12.29 14.11 -20.98
C SER A 30 -11.73 13.32 -19.79
N GLU A 31 -10.41 13.18 -19.73
CA GLU A 31 -9.67 12.61 -18.61
C GLU A 31 -9.92 13.30 -17.27
N PHE A 32 -10.01 14.64 -17.23
CA PHE A 32 -10.26 15.38 -15.99
C PHE A 32 -11.62 15.05 -15.39
N GLY A 33 -12.65 14.89 -16.23
CA GLY A 33 -13.97 14.47 -15.80
C GLY A 33 -13.95 13.07 -15.16
N ILE A 34 -13.21 12.13 -15.75
CA ILE A 34 -13.07 10.76 -15.21
C ILE A 34 -12.39 10.80 -13.83
N TRP A 35 -11.37 11.63 -13.64
CA TRP A 35 -10.71 11.78 -12.34
C TRP A 35 -11.65 12.32 -11.26
N ILE A 36 -12.43 13.36 -11.56
CA ILE A 36 -13.40 13.92 -10.61
C ILE A 36 -14.45 12.87 -10.24
N ILE A 37 -15.05 12.21 -11.23
CA ILE A 37 -16.07 11.19 -11.00
C ILE A 37 -15.52 10.04 -10.15
N SER A 38 -14.30 9.58 -10.45
CA SER A 38 -13.64 8.52 -9.68
C SER A 38 -13.37 8.96 -8.24
N GLY A 39 -12.90 10.19 -8.04
CA GLY A 39 -12.68 10.75 -6.70
C GLY A 39 -13.97 10.85 -5.89
N LEU A 40 -15.04 11.39 -6.49
CA LEU A 40 -16.36 11.48 -5.86
C LEU A 40 -16.94 10.10 -5.53
N TRP A 41 -16.76 9.13 -6.43
CA TRP A 41 -17.18 7.75 -6.21
C TRP A 41 -16.44 7.12 -5.02
N MET A 42 -15.14 7.34 -4.89
CA MET A 42 -14.37 6.86 -3.72
C MET A 42 -14.79 7.53 -2.42
N VAL A 43 -15.04 8.85 -2.44
CA VAL A 43 -15.60 9.56 -1.28
C VAL A 43 -16.95 8.97 -0.90
N ALA A 44 -17.82 8.69 -1.88
CA ALA A 44 -19.13 8.09 -1.64
C ALA A 44 -18.99 6.68 -1.04
N ILE A 45 -18.14 5.82 -1.59
CA ILE A 45 -17.94 4.45 -1.10
C ILE A 45 -17.41 4.46 0.34
N PHE A 46 -16.27 5.12 0.59
CA PHE A 46 -15.66 5.09 1.92
C PHE A 46 -16.45 5.91 2.95
N GLY A 47 -17.07 7.02 2.54
CA GLY A 47 -17.94 7.82 3.41
C GLY A 47 -19.30 7.16 3.70
N SER A 48 -19.84 6.34 2.80
CA SER A 48 -21.15 5.71 2.97
C SER A 48 -21.20 4.73 4.15
N SER A 49 -20.09 4.02 4.40
CA SER A 49 -19.97 3.12 5.55
C SER A 49 -20.26 3.84 6.87
N TRP A 50 -19.78 5.08 6.99
CA TRP A 50 -19.98 5.92 8.17
C TRP A 50 -21.39 6.49 8.25
N VAL A 51 -21.96 6.94 7.12
CA VAL A 51 -23.36 7.41 7.08
C VAL A 51 -24.31 6.28 7.46
N ALA A 52 -24.04 5.06 7.02
CA ALA A 52 -24.81 3.87 7.39
C ALA A 52 -24.70 3.58 8.89
N GLN A 53 -23.48 3.59 9.45
CA GLN A 53 -23.26 3.40 10.89
C GLN A 53 -23.92 4.49 11.74
N PHE A 54 -23.89 5.75 11.29
CA PHE A 54 -24.55 6.89 11.93
C PHE A 54 -26.05 6.72 11.97
N LYS A 55 -26.67 6.42 10.81
CA LYS A 55 -28.12 6.20 10.71
C LYS A 55 -28.58 4.96 11.47
N ALA A 56 -27.75 3.93 11.56
CA ALA A 56 -28.05 2.71 12.32
C ALA A 56 -27.96 2.92 13.84
N GLY A 57 -27.57 4.10 14.32
CA GLY A 57 -27.36 4.37 15.75
C GLY A 57 -26.16 3.61 16.34
N THR A 58 -25.40 2.88 15.52
CA THR A 58 -24.26 2.06 15.95
C THR A 58 -23.03 2.87 16.37
N ILE A 59 -23.01 4.18 16.09
CA ILE A 59 -21.92 5.07 16.49
C ILE A 59 -21.86 5.27 18.00
N ASP A 60 -22.99 5.15 18.70
CA ASP A 60 -23.06 5.18 20.16
C ASP A 60 -22.55 3.87 20.80
N TYR A 61 -22.29 2.84 19.99
CA TYR A 61 -22.01 1.47 20.43
C TYR A 61 -20.54 1.04 20.29
N PHE A 62 -19.59 1.97 20.08
CA PHE A 62 -18.17 1.65 20.29
C PHE A 62 -17.86 1.19 21.74
N GLY A 63 -18.83 1.30 22.66
CA GLY A 63 -18.79 0.73 24.01
C GLY A 63 -19.73 -0.46 24.31
N SER A 64 -20.55 -0.95 23.37
CA SER A 64 -21.61 -1.93 23.73
C SER A 64 -22.04 -2.93 22.65
N ILE A 65 -21.23 -3.18 21.61
CA ILE A 65 -21.46 -4.35 20.76
C ILE A 65 -20.89 -5.58 21.47
N THR A 66 -21.72 -6.60 21.68
CA THR A 66 -21.30 -7.97 21.99
C THR A 66 -20.63 -8.59 20.76
N MET A 67 -19.50 -8.02 20.35
CA MET A 67 -18.59 -8.65 19.40
C MET A 67 -17.64 -9.54 20.19
N SER A 68 -17.23 -10.67 19.61
CA SER A 68 -16.26 -11.55 20.27
C SER A 68 -14.99 -10.77 20.56
N ALA A 69 -14.32 -11.07 21.67
CA ALA A 69 -13.09 -10.37 22.06
C ALA A 69 -12.01 -10.43 20.97
N GLY A 70 -12.01 -11.45 20.10
CA GLY A 70 -11.15 -11.54 18.93
C GLY A 70 -11.48 -10.50 17.85
N ILE A 71 -12.75 -10.33 17.49
CA ILE A 71 -13.20 -9.34 16.49
C ILE A 71 -13.02 -7.91 17.03
N PHE A 72 -13.29 -7.68 18.32
CA PHE A 72 -12.97 -6.41 18.96
C PHE A 72 -11.45 -6.18 18.97
N SER A 73 -10.64 -7.17 19.36
CA SER A 73 -9.17 -7.06 19.33
C SER A 73 -8.60 -6.87 17.92
N GLU A 74 -9.25 -7.36 16.87
CA GLU A 74 -8.84 -7.12 15.48
C GLU A 74 -9.23 -5.71 15.01
N LEU A 75 -10.41 -5.22 15.40
CA LEU A 75 -10.92 -3.89 15.02
C LEU A 75 -10.36 -2.75 15.88
N THR A 76 -10.04 -3.01 17.13
CA THR A 76 -9.66 -2.02 18.15
C THR A 76 -8.40 -2.42 18.91
N GLY A 77 -7.68 -3.48 18.54
CA GLY A 77 -6.49 -3.94 19.29
C GLY A 77 -5.44 -2.85 19.49
N TRP A 78 -5.34 -1.91 18.56
CA TRP A 78 -4.45 -0.76 18.64
C TRP A 78 -5.07 0.45 19.37
N LEU A 79 -6.39 0.49 19.55
CA LEU A 79 -7.10 1.63 20.12
C LEU A 79 -6.72 1.91 21.59
N PRO A 80 -6.59 0.91 22.50
CA PRO A 80 -6.09 1.16 23.85
C PRO A 80 -4.70 1.79 23.86
N LEU A 81 -3.78 1.28 23.04
CA LEU A 81 -2.42 1.81 22.93
C LEU A 81 -2.41 3.22 22.31
N ALA A 82 -3.22 3.46 21.28
CA ALA A 82 -3.36 4.78 20.66
C ALA A 82 -4.01 5.79 21.62
N ALA A 83 -4.95 5.35 22.47
CA ALA A 83 -5.56 6.18 23.49
C ALA A 83 -4.53 6.58 24.56
N GLU A 84 -3.65 5.67 24.98
CA GLU A 84 -2.52 6.00 25.87
C GLU A 84 -1.56 7.02 25.23
N VAL A 85 -1.23 6.85 23.94
CA VAL A 85 -0.44 7.85 23.21
C VAL A 85 -1.15 9.21 23.18
N SER A 86 -2.46 9.22 22.97
CA SER A 86 -3.25 10.46 22.95
C SER A 86 -3.24 11.20 24.29
N ARG A 87 -2.99 10.49 25.40
CA ARG A 87 -2.80 11.03 26.75
C ARG A 87 -1.36 11.45 27.05
N GLY A 88 -0.45 11.32 26.09
CA GLY A 88 0.96 11.71 26.22
C GLY A 88 1.93 10.55 26.49
N ASN A 89 1.45 9.30 26.59
CA ASN A 89 2.31 8.14 26.77
C ASN A 89 2.82 7.63 25.41
N LEU A 90 3.98 8.12 24.96
CA LEU A 90 4.55 7.76 23.65
C LEU A 90 4.97 6.30 23.53
N PHE A 91 5.20 5.60 24.65
CA PHE A 91 5.64 4.20 24.65
C PHE A 91 4.70 3.38 25.54
N PRO A 92 3.43 3.21 25.12
CA PRO A 92 2.47 2.47 25.92
C PRO A 92 2.89 0.99 25.95
N SER A 93 2.88 0.40 27.15
CA SER A 93 2.95 -1.04 27.33
C SER A 93 1.54 -1.64 27.31
N GLU A 94 1.45 -2.94 27.09
CA GLU A 94 0.19 -3.66 26.96
C GLU A 94 -0.74 -3.39 28.17
N PRO A 95 -1.94 -2.81 27.97
CA PRO A 95 -2.87 -2.52 29.05
C PRO A 95 -3.54 -3.78 29.62
N SER A 96 -3.38 -4.94 28.97
CA SER A 96 -3.94 -6.23 29.39
C SER A 96 -3.29 -6.80 30.66
N ILE A 97 -2.12 -6.29 31.06
CA ILE A 97 -1.45 -6.65 32.30
C ILE A 97 -1.28 -5.37 33.09
N GLY A 98 -2.14 -5.13 34.09
CA GLY A 98 -2.10 -3.97 35.01
C GLY A 98 -0.81 -3.81 35.83
N SER A 99 0.31 -4.38 35.39
CA SER A 99 1.65 -4.02 35.80
C SER A 99 2.00 -2.68 35.17
N GLY A 100 2.22 -1.64 35.97
CA GLY A 100 2.81 -0.36 35.54
C GLY A 100 4.27 -0.50 35.03
N ALA A 101 4.56 -1.53 34.27
CA ALA A 101 5.86 -1.81 33.67
C ALA A 101 5.92 -1.14 32.30
N SER A 102 6.71 -0.07 32.18
CA SER A 102 7.20 0.40 30.89
C SER A 102 8.28 -0.58 30.42
N GLN A 103 7.91 -1.52 29.57
CA GLN A 103 8.86 -2.32 28.81
C GLN A 103 8.80 -1.86 27.36
N LEU A 104 9.95 -1.85 26.69
CA LEU A 104 10.03 -1.69 25.24
C LEU A 104 9.43 -2.94 24.56
N GLY A 105 8.10 -3.06 24.59
CA GLY A 105 7.36 -4.05 23.81
C GLY A 105 7.40 -3.66 22.33
N PHE A 106 7.48 -4.61 21.41
CA PHE A 106 7.39 -4.23 20.01
C PHE A 106 5.93 -3.99 19.61
N TYR A 107 5.65 -2.76 19.19
CA TYR A 107 4.41 -2.38 18.50
C TYR A 107 4.76 -1.69 17.19
N PRO A 108 3.84 -1.64 16.20
CA PRO A 108 3.93 -0.74 15.06
C PRO A 108 3.81 0.72 15.53
N TYR A 109 4.86 1.20 16.21
CA TYR A 109 4.87 2.45 16.95
C TYR A 109 4.45 3.64 16.12
N ILE A 110 4.91 3.74 14.87
CA ILE A 110 4.54 4.88 14.02
C ILE A 110 3.03 4.87 13.73
N SER A 111 2.46 3.69 13.46
CA SER A 111 1.01 3.56 13.23
C SER A 111 0.21 3.90 14.49
N VAL A 112 0.65 3.44 15.66
CA VAL A 112 0.02 3.76 16.95
C VAL A 112 0.17 5.25 17.28
N TRP A 113 1.33 5.85 17.00
CA TRP A 113 1.59 7.28 17.21
C TRP A 113 0.70 8.16 16.35
N VAL A 114 0.59 7.83 15.06
CA VAL A 114 -0.29 8.55 14.14
C VAL A 114 -1.74 8.38 14.58
N HIS A 115 -2.16 7.19 14.98
CA HIS A 115 -3.52 6.99 15.49
C HIS A 115 -3.78 7.82 16.76
N GLY A 116 -2.88 7.75 17.75
CA GLY A 116 -2.99 8.50 19.00
C GLY A 116 -2.99 10.01 18.79
N LEU A 117 -2.18 10.51 17.84
CA LEU A 117 -2.20 11.92 17.43
C LEU A 117 -3.57 12.31 16.87
N PHE A 118 -4.16 11.49 15.99
CA PHE A 118 -5.48 11.78 15.44
C PHE A 118 -6.56 11.74 16.52
N ILE A 119 -6.47 10.82 17.48
CA ILE A 119 -7.37 10.78 18.65
C ILE A 119 -7.22 12.05 19.49
N ALA A 120 -6.00 12.50 19.75
CA ALA A 120 -5.75 13.71 20.53
C ALA A 120 -6.32 14.98 19.84
N LEU A 121 -6.29 15.04 18.52
CA LEU A 121 -6.76 16.19 17.74
C LEU A 121 -8.28 16.17 17.47
N PHE A 122 -8.86 14.99 17.22
CA PHE A 122 -10.23 14.87 16.68
C PHE A 122 -11.15 13.97 17.51
N GLY A 123 -10.66 13.38 18.60
CA GLY A 123 -11.34 12.33 19.34
C GLY A 123 -11.34 10.99 18.60
N VAL A 124 -11.77 9.92 19.28
CA VAL A 124 -11.78 8.55 18.72
C VAL A 124 -12.62 8.43 17.45
N GLN A 125 -13.81 9.03 17.46
CA GLN A 125 -14.73 9.00 16.32
C GLN A 125 -14.16 9.78 15.13
N GLY A 126 -13.62 10.99 15.35
CA GLY A 126 -13.01 11.80 14.30
C GLY A 126 -11.76 11.14 13.72
N ALA A 127 -10.90 10.57 14.57
CA ALA A 127 -9.74 9.80 14.14
C ALA A 127 -10.12 8.61 13.26
N SER A 128 -11.15 7.86 13.67
CA SER A 128 -11.67 6.73 12.91
C SER A 128 -12.24 7.20 11.57
N PHE A 129 -13.10 8.22 11.55
CA PHE A 129 -13.70 8.75 10.32
C PHE A 129 -12.66 9.22 9.30
N ILE A 130 -11.69 10.04 9.75
CA ILE A 130 -10.61 10.52 8.90
C ILE A 130 -9.76 9.32 8.44
N GLY A 131 -9.43 8.42 9.38
CA GLY A 131 -8.65 7.21 9.14
C GLY A 131 -9.22 6.31 8.05
N THR A 132 -10.51 5.99 8.17
CA THR A 132 -11.24 5.06 7.28
C THR A 132 -11.62 5.67 5.95
N THR A 133 -11.59 7.00 5.82
CA THR A 133 -12.02 7.70 4.59
C THR A 133 -10.83 8.28 3.84
N LEU A 134 -10.00 9.09 4.51
CA LEU A 134 -8.93 9.84 3.86
C LEU A 134 -7.83 8.93 3.34
N PHE A 135 -7.34 7.98 4.15
CA PHE A 135 -6.21 7.13 3.75
C PHE A 135 -6.56 6.20 2.57
N PRO A 136 -7.72 5.51 2.53
CA PRO A 136 -8.08 4.71 1.37
C PRO A 136 -8.23 5.54 0.08
N ILE A 137 -8.72 6.78 0.18
CA ILE A 137 -8.77 7.70 -0.97
C ILE A 137 -7.35 8.05 -1.44
N ILE A 138 -6.43 8.37 -0.52
CA ILE A 138 -5.03 8.64 -0.89
C ILE A 138 -4.39 7.39 -1.52
N ALA A 139 -4.62 6.21 -0.94
CA ALA A 139 -4.15 4.94 -1.47
C ALA A 139 -4.66 4.69 -2.90
N PHE A 140 -5.92 5.02 -3.19
CA PHE A 140 -6.49 4.94 -4.53
C PHE A 140 -5.74 5.81 -5.53
N PHE A 141 -5.53 7.09 -5.22
CA PHE A 141 -4.79 7.99 -6.10
C PHE A 141 -3.33 7.56 -6.30
N LEU A 142 -2.70 7.02 -5.25
CA LEU A 142 -1.35 6.45 -5.35
C LEU A 142 -1.32 5.21 -6.26
N LEU A 143 -2.29 4.29 -6.14
CA LEU A 143 -2.42 3.14 -7.03
C LEU A 143 -2.61 3.57 -8.48
N ILE A 144 -3.50 4.54 -8.75
CA ILE A 144 -3.69 5.05 -10.11
C ILE A 144 -2.38 5.63 -10.64
N LYS A 145 -1.65 6.41 -9.83
CA LYS A 145 -0.36 6.98 -10.22
C LYS A 145 0.71 5.91 -10.49
N ILE A 146 0.70 4.81 -9.73
CA ILE A 146 1.59 3.67 -9.94
C ILE A 146 1.23 2.96 -11.24
N TYR A 147 -0.04 2.60 -11.44
CA TYR A 147 -0.50 1.90 -12.64
C TYR A 147 -0.37 2.75 -13.91
N ASN A 148 -0.58 4.06 -13.84
CA ASN A 148 -0.44 4.99 -14.98
C ASN A 148 0.95 5.04 -15.58
N ARG A 149 1.96 4.50 -14.90
CA ARG A 149 3.31 4.36 -15.47
C ARG A 149 3.40 3.26 -16.51
N TYR A 150 2.49 2.30 -16.47
CA TYR A 150 2.51 1.09 -17.27
C TYR A 150 1.22 0.87 -18.07
N LEU A 151 0.11 1.49 -17.67
CA LEU A 151 -1.22 1.30 -18.23
C LEU A 151 -1.89 2.64 -18.54
N PRO A 152 -2.82 2.68 -19.51
CA PRO A 152 -3.68 3.85 -19.73
C PRO A 152 -4.51 4.21 -18.51
N THR A 153 -4.85 5.50 -18.36
CA THR A 153 -5.59 6.05 -17.20
C THR A 153 -6.86 5.27 -16.83
N GLN A 154 -7.63 4.85 -17.82
CA GLN A 154 -8.88 4.11 -17.61
C GLN A 154 -8.66 2.74 -16.94
N TRP A 155 -7.63 2.02 -17.37
CA TRP A 155 -7.25 0.73 -16.78
C TRP A 155 -6.69 0.90 -15.38
N SER A 156 -5.89 1.93 -15.16
CA SER A 156 -5.33 2.24 -13.84
C SER A 156 -6.41 2.59 -12.82
N ILE A 157 -7.40 3.39 -13.21
CA ILE A 157 -8.57 3.71 -12.36
C ILE A 157 -9.36 2.44 -12.05
N SER A 158 -9.63 1.63 -13.06
CA SER A 158 -10.41 0.39 -12.89
C SER A 158 -9.69 -0.60 -11.96
N LEU A 159 -8.40 -0.84 -12.18
CA LEU A 159 -7.61 -1.75 -11.36
C LEU A 159 -7.37 -1.21 -9.94
N ALA A 160 -7.20 0.10 -9.78
CA ALA A 160 -7.13 0.70 -8.45
C ALA A 160 -8.46 0.55 -7.69
N GLY A 161 -9.60 0.74 -8.38
CA GLY A 161 -10.93 0.55 -7.78
C GLY A 161 -11.15 -0.89 -7.35
N VAL A 162 -10.92 -1.85 -8.25
CA VAL A 162 -11.03 -3.29 -7.94
C VAL A 162 -10.07 -3.69 -6.82
N GLY A 163 -8.83 -3.20 -6.84
CA GLY A 163 -7.83 -3.53 -5.84
C GLY A 163 -8.16 -2.99 -4.44
N LEU A 164 -9.04 -1.99 -4.32
CA LEU A 164 -9.46 -1.46 -3.03
C LEU A 164 -10.82 -1.97 -2.54
N ILE A 165 -11.65 -2.52 -3.43
CA ILE A 165 -12.92 -3.15 -3.08
C ILE A 165 -12.64 -4.60 -2.64
N GLY A 166 -12.07 -4.73 -1.46
CA GLY A 166 -11.96 -5.98 -0.72
C GLY A 166 -12.78 -5.88 0.57
N PHE A 167 -13.47 -6.96 0.95
CA PHE A 167 -14.25 -7.04 2.18
C PHE A 167 -13.65 -8.13 3.08
N VAL A 168 -13.53 -7.84 4.38
CA VAL A 168 -12.86 -8.75 5.34
C VAL A 168 -13.49 -10.13 5.37
N SER A 169 -14.82 -10.19 5.32
CA SER A 169 -15.58 -11.43 5.48
C SER A 169 -16.07 -12.03 4.15
N LEU A 170 -15.63 -11.49 3.01
CA LEU A 170 -16.10 -11.94 1.70
C LEU A 170 -14.92 -12.06 0.74
N PRO A 171 -14.36 -13.27 0.60
CA PRO A 171 -13.33 -13.54 -0.39
C PRO A 171 -13.73 -13.01 -1.76
N PHE A 172 -12.78 -12.44 -2.51
CA PHE A 172 -13.05 -11.78 -3.79
C PHE A 172 -13.89 -12.64 -4.77
N ARG A 173 -13.72 -13.96 -4.73
CA ARG A 173 -14.53 -14.90 -5.51
C ARG A 173 -16.02 -14.86 -5.12
N GLU A 174 -16.31 -14.91 -3.84
CA GLU A 174 -17.68 -14.84 -3.32
C GLU A 174 -18.30 -13.47 -3.58
N PHE A 175 -17.48 -12.41 -3.49
CA PHE A 175 -17.87 -11.07 -3.92
C PHE A 175 -18.29 -11.04 -5.40
N LEU A 176 -17.47 -11.58 -6.30
CA LEU A 176 -17.82 -11.65 -7.73
C LEU A 176 -19.07 -12.52 -7.96
N ALA A 177 -19.19 -13.67 -7.29
CA ALA A 177 -20.36 -14.53 -7.39
C ALA A 177 -21.63 -13.78 -6.93
N SER A 178 -21.56 -13.07 -5.81
CA SER A 178 -22.67 -12.28 -5.25
C SER A 178 -23.10 -11.16 -6.18
N ILE A 179 -22.15 -10.46 -6.82
CA ILE A 179 -22.45 -9.47 -7.87
C ILE A 179 -23.19 -10.14 -9.03
N THR A 180 -22.66 -11.25 -9.56
CA THR A 180 -23.25 -11.91 -10.73
C THR A 180 -24.63 -12.52 -10.46
N MET A 181 -24.87 -12.98 -9.24
CA MET A 181 -26.12 -13.63 -8.84
C MET A 181 -27.16 -12.66 -8.27
N GLY A 182 -26.80 -11.39 -8.06
CA GLY A 182 -27.71 -10.40 -7.47
C GLY A 182 -27.98 -10.60 -5.98
N ILE A 183 -27.20 -11.46 -5.30
CA ILE A 183 -27.41 -11.82 -3.89
C ILE A 183 -26.57 -10.89 -3.02
N GLY A 184 -27.10 -10.45 -1.88
CA GLY A 184 -26.29 -9.76 -0.87
C GLY A 184 -26.01 -8.28 -1.13
N TRP A 185 -26.59 -7.67 -2.16
CA TRP A 185 -26.28 -6.28 -2.56
C TRP A 185 -26.61 -5.24 -1.50
N ARG A 186 -27.62 -5.52 -0.67
CA ARG A 186 -27.99 -4.62 0.43
C ARG A 186 -26.98 -4.74 1.57
N GLU A 187 -26.52 -5.96 1.84
CA GLU A 187 -25.58 -6.30 2.90
C GLU A 187 -24.15 -5.84 2.56
N LEU A 188 -23.78 -5.92 1.27
CA LEU A 188 -22.56 -5.40 0.64
C LEU A 188 -22.53 -3.87 0.76
N GLY A 189 -21.75 -3.36 1.70
CA GLY A 189 -21.55 -1.92 1.92
C GLY A 189 -22.33 -1.33 3.10
N THR A 190 -23.31 -2.04 3.68
CA THR A 190 -23.96 -1.61 4.94
C THR A 190 -23.52 -2.41 6.16
N THR A 191 -23.25 -3.70 5.99
CA THR A 191 -22.90 -4.61 7.10
C THR A 191 -21.48 -5.14 7.02
N GLN A 192 -20.93 -5.21 5.80
CA GLN A 192 -19.55 -5.61 5.59
C GLN A 192 -18.66 -4.38 5.43
N ASN A 193 -17.70 -4.24 6.33
CA ASN A 193 -16.66 -3.23 6.22
C ASN A 193 -15.66 -3.62 5.14
N MET A 194 -15.23 -2.63 4.36
CA MET A 194 -14.12 -2.83 3.43
C MET A 194 -12.83 -3.06 4.22
N GLU A 195 -12.04 -4.05 3.82
CA GLU A 195 -10.81 -4.45 4.48
C GLU A 195 -9.82 -3.29 4.60
N ILE A 196 -9.76 -2.45 3.58
CA ILE A 196 -8.80 -1.34 3.55
C ILE A 196 -9.23 -0.17 4.43
N ALA A 197 -10.49 -0.12 4.86
CA ALA A 197 -11.00 0.97 5.68
C ALA A 197 -10.54 0.90 7.14
N HIS A 198 -9.96 -0.19 7.63
CA HIS A 198 -9.54 -0.28 9.04
C HIS A 198 -8.34 0.64 9.33
N PHE A 199 -8.45 1.44 10.40
CA PHE A 199 -7.44 2.41 10.81
C PHE A 199 -6.89 2.03 12.20
N PRO A 200 -5.56 2.03 12.41
CA PRO A 200 -4.52 2.49 11.48
C PRO A 200 -4.15 1.45 10.42
N MET A 201 -4.45 0.17 10.67
CA MET A 201 -4.10 -0.93 9.79
C MET A 201 -5.36 -1.55 9.17
N PRO A 202 -5.39 -1.75 7.84
CA PRO A 202 -4.32 -1.52 6.89
C PRO A 202 -4.30 -0.10 6.28
N ALA A 203 -5.33 0.75 6.47
CA ALA A 203 -5.52 2.01 5.73
C ALA A 203 -4.28 2.91 5.66
N PHE A 204 -3.72 3.27 6.82
CA PHE A 204 -2.54 4.13 6.89
C PHE A 204 -1.29 3.39 6.41
N SER A 205 -1.10 2.15 6.88
CA SER A 205 0.08 1.35 6.52
C SER A 205 0.21 1.12 5.01
N LEU A 206 -0.90 0.85 4.33
CA LEU A 206 -0.97 0.67 2.88
C LEU A 206 -0.67 1.99 2.16
N THR A 207 -1.21 3.10 2.65
CA THR A 207 -0.94 4.42 2.07
C THR A 207 0.56 4.74 2.08
N ILE A 208 1.22 4.52 3.22
CA ILE A 208 2.67 4.77 3.34
C ILE A 208 3.47 3.76 2.50
N PHE A 209 3.04 2.50 2.44
CA PHE A 209 3.65 1.49 1.57
C PHE A 209 3.60 1.93 0.10
N LEU A 210 2.41 2.29 -0.40
CA LEU A 210 2.22 2.73 -1.79
C LEU A 210 2.98 4.02 -2.09
N PHE A 211 3.07 4.94 -1.13
CA PHE A 211 3.85 6.16 -1.29
C PHE A 211 5.34 5.85 -1.48
N ILE A 212 5.93 5.04 -0.60
CA ILE A 212 7.34 4.64 -0.69
C ILE A 212 7.59 3.78 -1.93
N PHE A 213 6.66 2.89 -2.28
CA PHE A 213 6.70 2.12 -3.51
C PHE A 213 6.72 3.03 -4.73
N ASN A 214 5.80 4.01 -4.80
CA ASN A 214 5.76 5.00 -5.88
C ASN A 214 7.10 5.75 -6.01
N LEU A 215 7.73 6.17 -4.90
CA LEU A 215 9.06 6.78 -4.91
C LEU A 215 10.13 5.81 -5.43
N SER A 216 10.06 4.54 -5.03
CA SER A 216 11.03 3.50 -5.41
C SER A 216 11.03 3.20 -6.91
N ILE A 217 9.87 3.32 -7.57
CA ILE A 217 9.75 3.08 -9.02
C ILE A 217 9.92 4.35 -9.87
N GLU A 218 10.10 5.55 -9.30
CA GLU A 218 10.34 6.78 -10.09
C GLU A 218 11.58 6.68 -10.98
N ASN A 219 11.47 7.20 -12.21
CA ASN A 219 12.54 7.25 -13.22
C ASN A 219 13.61 8.31 -12.90
N LYS A 220 14.08 8.33 -11.65
CA LYS A 220 15.19 9.15 -11.21
C LYS A 220 16.48 8.35 -11.31
N ARG A 221 17.60 9.04 -11.57
CA ARG A 221 18.93 8.43 -11.49
C ARG A 221 19.19 7.96 -10.06
N LEU A 222 19.62 6.71 -9.91
CA LEU A 222 19.94 6.11 -8.62
C LEU A 222 21.33 6.56 -8.19
N THR A 223 21.36 7.67 -7.44
CA THR A 223 22.55 8.12 -6.72
C THR A 223 22.47 7.66 -5.27
N ILE A 224 23.59 7.59 -4.55
CA ILE A 224 23.61 7.23 -3.12
C ILE A 224 22.67 8.14 -2.32
N LYS A 225 22.65 9.43 -2.64
CA LYS A 225 21.76 10.42 -2.02
C LYS A 225 20.26 10.11 -2.22
N ASN A 226 19.91 9.40 -3.30
CA ASN A 226 18.53 9.01 -3.59
C ASN A 226 18.19 7.61 -3.06
N ILE A 227 19.17 6.69 -3.06
CA ILE A 227 18.96 5.30 -2.60
C ILE A 227 18.82 5.26 -1.08
N SER A 228 19.72 5.92 -0.34
CA SER A 228 19.74 5.83 1.13
C SER A 228 18.42 6.26 1.79
N PRO A 229 17.78 7.39 1.42
CA PRO A 229 16.48 7.76 2.00
C PRO A 229 15.39 6.73 1.70
N ILE A 230 15.37 6.14 0.51
CA ILE A 230 14.37 5.12 0.13
C ILE A 230 14.61 3.83 0.93
N THR A 231 15.86 3.40 1.10
CA THR A 231 16.23 2.27 1.96
C THR A 231 15.80 2.51 3.41
N LEU A 232 16.05 3.71 3.95
CA LEU A 232 15.62 4.08 5.30
C LEU A 232 14.10 4.03 5.44
N LEU A 233 13.36 4.57 4.46
CA LEU A 233 11.89 4.53 4.44
C LEU A 233 11.37 3.09 4.41
N TRP A 234 11.98 2.20 3.61
CA TRP A 234 11.62 0.78 3.61
C TRP A 234 11.97 0.06 4.91
N ALA A 235 13.09 0.38 5.54
CA ALA A 235 13.44 -0.18 6.85
C ALA A 235 12.50 0.30 7.95
N LEU A 236 12.12 1.59 7.93
CA LEU A 236 11.16 2.20 8.86
C LEU A 236 9.75 1.64 8.72
N GLN A 237 9.39 1.02 7.59
CA GLN A 237 8.11 0.30 7.46
C GLN A 237 7.95 -0.78 8.52
N LEU A 238 9.04 -1.31 9.09
CA LEU A 238 8.95 -2.30 10.16
C LEU A 238 8.25 -1.72 11.41
N LEU A 239 8.39 -0.42 11.65
CA LEU A 239 7.70 0.34 12.71
C LEU A 239 6.27 0.77 12.32
N ILE A 240 5.89 0.64 11.04
CA ILE A 240 4.55 0.95 10.54
C ILE A 240 3.73 -0.33 10.45
N HIS A 241 4.18 -1.32 9.69
CA HIS A 241 3.58 -2.64 9.55
C HIS A 241 4.64 -3.67 9.11
N PRO A 242 4.87 -4.76 9.88
CA PRO A 242 5.98 -5.69 9.61
C PRO A 242 5.92 -6.38 8.26
N VAL A 243 4.72 -6.80 7.84
CA VAL A 243 4.51 -7.46 6.53
C VAL A 243 4.86 -6.51 5.38
N ASN A 244 4.54 -5.21 5.51
CA ASN A 244 4.84 -4.20 4.50
C ASN A 244 6.35 -4.00 4.38
N ALA A 245 7.07 -4.03 5.52
CA ALA A 245 8.52 -3.96 5.53
C ALA A 245 9.16 -5.16 4.84
N LEU A 246 8.68 -6.38 5.14
CA LEU A 246 9.19 -7.62 4.54
C LEU A 246 9.03 -7.60 3.00
N LEU A 247 7.80 -7.36 2.53
CA LEU A 247 7.51 -7.32 1.09
C LEU A 247 8.23 -6.15 0.41
N GLY A 248 8.25 -4.99 1.05
CA GLY A 248 8.85 -3.77 0.55
C GLY A 248 10.37 -3.85 0.42
N LEU A 249 11.06 -4.37 1.44
CA LEU A 249 12.50 -4.60 1.42
C LEU A 249 12.88 -5.68 0.41
N PHE A 250 12.12 -6.77 0.33
CA PHE A 250 12.33 -7.79 -0.70
C PHE A 250 12.24 -7.18 -2.11
N PHE A 251 11.19 -6.41 -2.38
CA PHE A 251 11.06 -5.66 -3.63
C PHE A 251 12.23 -4.69 -3.84
N TRP A 252 12.61 -3.91 -2.83
CA TRP A 252 13.64 -2.90 -2.97
C TRP A 252 14.99 -3.52 -3.28
N PHE A 253 15.42 -4.51 -2.50
CA PHE A 253 16.70 -5.20 -2.67
C PHE A 253 16.76 -6.11 -3.91
N THR A 254 15.64 -6.36 -4.58
CA THR A 254 15.65 -6.98 -5.92
C THR A 254 15.69 -5.91 -7.02
N ALA A 255 14.89 -4.85 -6.90
CA ALA A 255 14.74 -3.84 -7.93
C ALA A 255 15.93 -2.86 -8.03
N PHE A 256 16.41 -2.31 -6.91
CA PHE A 256 17.44 -1.27 -6.97
C PHE A 256 18.79 -1.79 -7.47
N PRO A 257 19.28 -2.99 -7.11
CA PRO A 257 20.56 -3.48 -7.65
C PRO A 257 20.53 -3.62 -9.16
N LEU A 258 19.45 -4.19 -9.70
CA LEU A 258 19.25 -4.34 -11.14
C LEU A 258 19.28 -2.97 -11.84
N ARG A 259 18.55 -1.99 -11.31
CA ARG A 259 18.52 -0.64 -11.86
C ARG A 259 19.88 0.06 -11.74
N LEU A 260 20.59 -0.11 -10.63
CA LEU A 260 21.89 0.50 -10.38
C LEU A 260 22.94 -0.02 -11.38
N ILE A 261 22.96 -1.33 -11.62
CA ILE A 261 23.85 -2.00 -12.59
C ILE A 261 23.52 -1.52 -14.02
N ARG A 262 22.24 -1.50 -14.40
CA ARG A 262 21.81 -1.03 -15.73
C ARG A 262 22.18 0.43 -15.98
N GLN A 263 22.11 1.28 -14.96
CA GLN A 263 22.46 2.71 -15.08
C GLN A 263 23.98 2.97 -15.11
N ASN A 264 24.80 2.09 -14.52
CA ASN A 264 26.24 2.32 -14.33
C ASN A 264 27.10 1.19 -14.95
N GLN A 265 26.75 0.72 -16.15
CA GLN A 265 27.42 -0.41 -16.82
C GLN A 265 28.95 -0.28 -16.95
N LYS A 266 29.50 0.94 -16.96
CA LYS A 266 30.94 1.21 -17.05
C LYS A 266 31.70 1.01 -15.73
N LYS A 267 31.02 0.93 -14.59
CA LYS A 267 31.68 0.79 -13.29
C LYS A 267 32.00 -0.66 -12.98
N ALA A 268 33.10 -0.88 -12.26
CA ALA A 268 33.50 -2.21 -11.83
C ALA A 268 32.42 -2.88 -10.95
N LEU A 269 32.29 -4.20 -11.03
CA LEU A 269 31.35 -4.99 -10.23
C LEU A 269 31.50 -4.73 -8.72
N ILE A 270 32.74 -4.59 -8.24
CA ILE A 270 33.04 -4.34 -6.82
C ILE A 270 32.38 -3.06 -6.29
N TRP A 271 32.25 -2.03 -7.12
CA TRP A 271 31.57 -0.79 -6.73
C TRP A 271 30.08 -1.04 -6.49
N HIS A 272 29.42 -1.84 -7.32
CA HIS A 272 28.00 -2.19 -7.16
C HIS A 272 27.77 -3.01 -5.89
N VAL A 273 28.62 -4.01 -5.65
CA VAL A 273 28.57 -4.84 -4.43
C VAL A 273 28.72 -3.97 -3.18
N GLN A 274 29.71 -3.06 -3.16
CA GLN A 274 29.89 -2.12 -2.05
C GLN A 274 28.63 -1.28 -1.78
N GLN A 275 27.99 -0.75 -2.82
CA GLN A 275 26.75 0.03 -2.64
C GLN A 275 25.63 -0.82 -2.06
N ILE A 276 25.43 -2.05 -2.56
CA ILE A 276 24.40 -2.96 -2.05
C ILE A 276 24.66 -3.30 -0.58
N THR A 277 25.91 -3.61 -0.22
CA THR A 277 26.30 -3.93 1.16
C THR A 277 26.07 -2.75 2.10
N ILE A 278 26.45 -1.52 1.70
CA ILE A 278 26.22 -0.31 2.52
C ILE A 278 24.72 -0.12 2.79
N GLN A 279 23.87 -0.30 1.77
CA GLN A 279 22.42 -0.17 1.94
C GLN A 279 21.83 -1.30 2.77
N GLY A 280 22.34 -2.53 2.65
CA GLY A 280 21.98 -3.67 3.49
C GLY A 280 22.30 -3.42 4.96
N LEU A 281 23.51 -2.92 5.26
CA LEU A 281 23.92 -2.53 6.61
C LEU A 281 23.06 -1.39 7.15
N LEU A 282 22.76 -0.38 6.33
CA LEU A 282 21.89 0.73 6.71
C LEU A 282 20.49 0.24 7.10
N ALA A 283 19.87 -0.60 6.27
CA ALA A 283 18.57 -1.20 6.57
C ALA A 283 18.63 -2.03 7.85
N PHE A 284 19.67 -2.86 8.01
CA PHE A 284 19.85 -3.69 9.20
C PHE A 284 19.97 -2.87 10.48
N ILE A 285 20.77 -1.80 10.49
CA ILE A 285 20.94 -0.91 11.66
C ILE A 285 19.59 -0.31 12.08
N VAL A 286 18.77 0.13 11.12
CA VAL A 286 17.44 0.69 11.42
C VAL A 286 16.47 -0.37 11.92
N MET A 287 16.52 -1.58 11.37
CA MET A 287 15.63 -2.67 11.77
C MET A 287 16.08 -3.36 13.06
N ALA A 288 17.36 -3.33 13.41
CA ALA A 288 17.93 -4.11 14.50
C ALA A 288 17.22 -3.94 15.85
N PRO A 289 16.85 -2.72 16.31
CA PRO A 289 16.11 -2.56 17.56
C PRO A 289 14.75 -3.27 17.54
N THR A 290 14.09 -3.25 16.38
CA THR A 290 12.80 -3.92 16.20
C THR A 290 12.96 -5.43 16.16
N LEU A 291 13.93 -5.93 15.38
CA LEU A 291 14.21 -7.37 15.30
C LEU A 291 14.59 -7.94 16.66
N TRP A 292 15.35 -7.18 17.45
CA TRP A 292 15.67 -7.54 18.84
C TRP A 292 14.41 -7.62 19.72
N ALA A 293 13.51 -6.64 19.62
CA ALA A 293 12.26 -6.65 20.37
C ALA A 293 11.33 -7.80 19.95
N TYR A 294 11.31 -8.16 18.66
CA TYR A 294 10.62 -9.37 18.19
C TYR A 294 11.22 -10.64 18.76
N TYR A 295 12.54 -10.73 18.76
CA TYR A 295 13.25 -11.88 19.30
C TYR A 295 12.97 -12.06 20.79
N SER A 296 13.01 -10.97 21.58
CA SER A 296 12.71 -11.04 23.02
C SER A 296 11.26 -11.43 23.32
N LEU A 297 10.29 -10.93 22.54
CA LEU A 297 8.89 -11.33 22.64
C LEU A 297 8.65 -12.79 22.21
N GLY A 298 9.40 -13.30 21.23
CA GLY A 298 9.32 -14.69 20.81
C GLY A 298 9.72 -15.67 21.92
N GLN A 299 10.68 -15.28 22.76
CA GLN A 299 11.13 -16.10 23.90
C GLN A 299 10.10 -16.17 25.03
N SER A 300 9.14 -15.25 25.11
CA SER A 300 8.15 -15.22 26.18
C SER A 300 6.92 -16.12 25.93
N ASN A 301 6.88 -16.90 24.84
CA ASN A 301 5.75 -17.75 24.40
C ASN A 301 4.39 -17.03 24.22
N ILE A 302 4.29 -15.74 24.55
CA ILE A 302 3.07 -14.94 24.50
C ILE A 302 2.99 -14.15 23.17
N GLY A 303 4.14 -13.78 22.58
CA GLY A 303 4.23 -12.75 21.54
C GLY A 303 3.59 -13.08 20.18
N PHE A 304 3.68 -14.31 19.68
CA PHE A 304 3.15 -14.61 18.33
C PHE A 304 1.63 -14.72 18.30
N THR A 305 1.02 -15.24 19.36
CA THR A 305 -0.43 -15.35 19.49
C THR A 305 -1.11 -13.99 19.72
N THR A 306 -0.45 -13.06 20.41
CA THR A 306 -0.99 -11.70 20.64
C THR A 306 -0.83 -10.77 19.43
N LEU A 307 0.11 -11.06 18.51
CA LEU A 307 0.28 -10.32 17.25
C LEU A 307 -0.75 -10.70 16.17
N GLY A 308 -1.79 -11.47 16.50
CA GLY A 308 -2.84 -11.83 15.54
C GLY A 308 -2.42 -12.91 14.53
N PHE A 309 -1.24 -13.51 14.67
CA PHE A 309 -0.91 -14.77 14.01
C PHE A 309 -1.63 -15.89 14.76
N SER A 310 -2.96 -15.94 14.61
CA SER A 310 -3.73 -17.05 15.15
C SER A 310 -3.14 -18.34 14.58
N GLN A 311 -2.89 -19.33 15.45
CA GLN A 311 -2.68 -20.69 15.00
C GLN A 311 -4.04 -21.20 14.50
N GLY A 312 -4.42 -20.73 13.31
CA GLY A 312 -5.61 -21.19 12.61
C GLY A 312 -5.50 -22.71 12.49
N LYS A 313 -6.45 -23.40 13.11
CA LYS A 313 -6.61 -24.85 12.98
C LYS A 313 -6.51 -25.21 11.50
N THR A 314 -5.69 -26.22 11.22
CA THR A 314 -5.39 -26.78 9.90
C THR A 314 -6.63 -26.93 9.02
N GLU A 315 -6.91 -25.92 8.19
CA GLU A 315 -7.79 -26.10 7.03
C GLU A 315 -7.12 -27.04 6.02
N VAL A 316 -7.96 -27.91 5.45
CA VAL A 316 -7.66 -29.05 4.57
C VAL A 316 -6.65 -28.67 3.47
N GLU A 317 -5.54 -29.43 3.38
CA GLU A 317 -4.41 -29.17 2.47
C GLU A 317 -4.79 -28.95 0.99
N VAL A 318 -5.90 -29.53 0.54
CA VAL A 318 -6.42 -29.38 -0.83
C VAL A 318 -6.78 -27.93 -1.15
N PHE A 319 -7.32 -27.18 -0.19
CA PHE A 319 -7.62 -25.76 -0.39
C PHE A 319 -6.32 -24.96 -0.56
N LYS A 320 -5.28 -25.25 0.22
CA LYS A 320 -3.98 -24.56 0.12
C LYS A 320 -3.35 -24.69 -1.27
N ALA A 321 -3.42 -25.87 -1.88
CA ALA A 321 -2.90 -26.10 -3.23
C ALA A 321 -3.66 -25.30 -4.31
N PHE A 322 -5.00 -25.27 -4.25
CA PHE A 322 -5.79 -24.46 -5.17
C PHE A 322 -5.48 -22.97 -5.04
N TYR A 323 -5.42 -22.45 -3.81
CA TYR A 323 -5.06 -21.05 -3.57
C TYR A 323 -3.66 -20.73 -4.11
N PHE A 324 -2.67 -21.58 -3.87
CA PHE A 324 -1.32 -21.40 -4.41
C PHE A 324 -1.32 -21.38 -5.95
N ILE A 325 -2.04 -22.30 -6.59
CA ILE A 325 -2.08 -22.35 -8.05
C ILE A 325 -2.75 -21.12 -8.63
N VAL A 326 -3.95 -20.76 -8.16
CA VAL A 326 -4.76 -19.69 -8.78
C VAL A 326 -4.24 -18.30 -8.45
N TYR A 327 -3.77 -18.07 -7.23
CA TYR A 327 -3.33 -16.73 -6.80
C TYR A 327 -1.83 -16.49 -6.94
N PHE A 328 -1.02 -17.53 -7.12
CA PHE A 328 0.44 -17.39 -7.27
C PHE A 328 0.96 -17.95 -8.58
N ALA A 329 0.76 -19.25 -8.85
CA ALA A 329 1.33 -19.89 -10.04
C ALA A 329 0.73 -19.34 -11.35
N LEU A 330 -0.60 -19.21 -11.43
CA LEU A 330 -1.30 -18.75 -12.62
C LEU A 330 -0.95 -17.28 -12.97
N PRO A 331 -0.94 -16.31 -12.04
CA PRO A 331 -0.47 -14.97 -12.32
C PRO A 331 0.98 -14.92 -12.81
N LEU A 332 1.88 -15.73 -12.24
CA LEU A 332 3.28 -15.81 -12.69
C LEU A 332 3.40 -16.42 -14.09
N LEU A 333 2.61 -17.45 -14.41
CA LEU A 333 2.56 -18.05 -15.74
C LEU A 333 2.00 -17.07 -16.78
N LEU A 334 0.93 -16.34 -16.44
CA LEU A 334 0.36 -15.30 -17.29
C LEU A 334 1.37 -14.17 -17.50
N LEU A 335 2.03 -13.71 -16.43
CA LEU A 335 3.09 -12.69 -16.53
C LEU A 335 4.23 -13.14 -17.42
N GLY A 336 4.71 -14.39 -17.24
CA GLY A 336 5.75 -14.97 -18.10
C GLY A 336 5.31 -15.10 -19.55
N SER A 337 4.04 -15.38 -19.80
CA SER A 337 3.46 -15.45 -21.14
C SER A 337 3.38 -14.06 -21.78
N VAL A 338 2.88 -13.06 -21.05
CA VAL A 338 2.83 -11.65 -21.51
C VAL A 338 4.24 -11.14 -21.81
N TYR A 339 5.21 -11.39 -20.91
CA TYR A 339 6.61 -11.00 -21.12
C TYR A 339 7.18 -11.61 -22.40
N LYS A 340 6.95 -12.91 -22.65
CA LYS A 340 7.39 -13.59 -23.88
C LYS A 340 6.71 -13.06 -25.14
N ILE A 341 5.41 -12.80 -25.10
CA ILE A 341 4.62 -12.38 -26.26
C ILE A 341 4.96 -10.93 -26.65
N PHE A 342 5.02 -10.03 -25.67
CA PHE A 342 5.14 -8.60 -25.91
C PHE A 342 6.58 -8.08 -25.95
N ARG A 343 7.60 -8.93 -25.68
CA ARG A 343 9.02 -8.52 -25.58
C ARG A 343 9.15 -7.16 -24.91
N VAL A 344 8.65 -7.08 -23.68
CA VAL A 344 8.73 -5.86 -22.86
C VAL A 344 10.19 -5.71 -22.42
N ASP A 345 11.01 -5.09 -23.27
CA ASP A 345 12.38 -4.65 -22.97
C ASP A 345 12.39 -3.32 -22.20
#